data_AF-A0A7Z9N240-F1
#
_entry.id   AF-A0A7Z9N240-F1
#
_cell.length_a   1.000
_cell.length_b   1.000
_cell.length_c   1.000
_cell.angle_alpha   90.00
_cell.angle_beta   90.00
_cell.angle_gamma   90.00
#
_symmetry.space_group_name_H-M   'P 1'
#
loop_
_entity.id
_entity.type
_entity.pdbx_description
1 polymer ?
#
loop_
_entity_poly.entity_id
_entity_poly.type
_entity_poly.pdbx_seq_one_letter_code
_entity_poly.pdbx_strand_id
1 'polypeptide(L)'
;MTSSSGQKSELDDIRLVIFFSVDQMSPHLLNQYEPLYTGGFRWLIDHSYQFTNTHYEHGYTATGPGHFVLASGQHPGPNGILGNYWYDRELKHTVSCVEDTVSKVVGYDGDARSYRQINTNTLGDWLKNRYPDSKVYSVAGKDRSAAMMGGKHADLALYYNWRGSFVTSSYYIDTLPEWLIKYNEKLNAVSYRDSLWTRSLPFEVYDRYAHEDFFEGESDQYHSEPYSPVFPIGFDADASDKDVVNGIFGFPWMDRATIDLAKVIVQEEGLGQDKNPDILFIGLSANDAIVH
;
A
#
# COMPACT_ATOMS: atom_id res chain seq x y z
N MET A 1 8.97 -24.76 44.05
CA MET A 1 10.31 -24.67 43.42
C MET A 1 10.46 -23.26 42.91
N THR A 2 11.61 -22.68 43.21
CA THR A 2 12.01 -21.29 43.01
C THR A 2 11.95 -20.84 41.55
N SER A 3 11.58 -19.56 41.40
CA SER A 3 11.72 -18.70 40.22
C SER A 3 12.85 -19.07 39.24
N SER A 4 12.50 -19.31 37.97
CA SER A 4 13.41 -18.98 36.88
C SER A 4 13.20 -17.50 36.54
N SER A 5 14.17 -16.69 36.93
CA SER A 5 14.34 -15.30 36.50
C SER A 5 14.12 -15.15 35.00
N GLY A 6 13.24 -14.22 34.63
CA GLY A 6 12.96 -13.85 33.25
C GLY A 6 14.22 -13.50 32.48
N GLN A 7 14.53 -14.33 31.48
CA GLN A 7 15.28 -13.86 30.33
C GLN A 7 14.34 -12.99 29.52
N LYS A 8 14.63 -11.69 29.47
CA LYS A 8 14.02 -10.77 28.52
C LYS A 8 14.29 -11.36 27.12
N SER A 9 13.23 -11.72 26.41
CA SER A 9 13.37 -12.26 25.06
C SER A 9 13.81 -11.13 24.12
N GLU A 10 14.52 -11.42 23.03
CA GLU A 10 14.81 -10.41 21.99
C GLU A 10 13.51 -9.75 21.46
N LEU A 11 12.38 -10.47 21.55
CA LEU A 11 11.06 -9.96 21.19
C LEU A 11 10.56 -8.83 22.11
N ASP A 12 11.02 -8.78 23.37
CA ASP A 12 10.65 -7.72 24.33
C ASP A 12 11.34 -6.38 24.03
N ASP A 13 12.29 -6.35 23.08
CA ASP A 13 12.98 -5.15 22.62
C ASP A 13 12.56 -4.69 21.21
N ILE A 14 11.61 -5.37 20.56
CA ILE A 14 11.05 -4.88 19.30
C ILE A 14 10.24 -3.61 19.57
N ARG A 15 10.73 -2.49 19.05
CA ARG A 15 10.08 -1.18 19.17
C ARG A 15 9.25 -0.78 17.96
N LEU A 16 9.54 -1.35 16.79
CA LEU A 16 8.84 -1.02 15.56
C LEU A 16 8.70 -2.26 14.68
N VAL A 17 7.46 -2.54 14.27
CA VAL A 17 7.14 -3.52 13.25
C VAL A 17 6.81 -2.78 11.95
N ILE A 18 7.50 -3.12 10.87
CA ILE A 18 7.14 -2.67 9.53
C ILE A 18 6.48 -3.83 8.80
N PHE A 19 5.23 -3.63 8.38
CA PHE A 19 4.46 -4.63 7.64
C PHE A 19 4.32 -4.19 6.19
N PHE A 20 4.95 -4.91 5.26
CA PHE A 20 4.79 -4.67 3.82
C PHE A 20 3.76 -5.61 3.21
N SER A 21 2.86 -5.06 2.39
CA SER A 21 2.01 -5.79 1.47
C SER A 21 2.29 -5.29 0.06
N VAL A 22 2.81 -6.14 -0.82
CA VAL A 22 3.05 -5.80 -2.23
C VAL A 22 1.90 -6.35 -3.05
N ASP A 23 1.06 -5.46 -3.55
CA ASP A 23 -0.18 -5.83 -4.20
C ASP A 23 0.08 -6.62 -5.48
N GLN A 24 -0.65 -7.73 -5.64
CA GLN A 24 -0.47 -8.72 -6.71
C GLN A 24 0.94 -9.34 -6.84
N MET A 25 1.79 -9.24 -5.81
CA MET A 25 3.11 -9.89 -5.84
C MET A 25 2.97 -11.40 -5.59
N SER A 26 2.79 -12.16 -6.66
CA SER A 26 2.75 -13.62 -6.57
C SER A 26 4.14 -14.20 -6.23
N PRO A 27 4.20 -15.38 -5.57
CA PRO A 27 5.47 -16.07 -5.34
C PRO A 27 6.24 -16.36 -6.64
N HIS A 28 5.55 -16.50 -7.77
CA HIS A 28 6.17 -16.69 -9.08
C HIS A 28 7.05 -15.50 -9.47
N LEU A 29 6.57 -14.26 -9.30
CA LEU A 29 7.35 -13.05 -9.60
C LEU A 29 8.60 -12.96 -8.71
N LEU A 30 8.47 -13.26 -7.42
CA LEU A 30 9.60 -13.23 -6.48
C LEU A 30 10.66 -14.27 -6.87
N ASN A 31 10.24 -15.49 -7.20
CA ASN A 31 11.18 -16.58 -7.54
C ASN A 31 11.82 -16.39 -8.92
N GLN A 32 11.06 -15.91 -9.91
CA GLN A 32 11.56 -15.70 -11.27
C GLN A 32 12.68 -14.67 -11.32
N TYR A 33 12.54 -13.59 -10.56
CA TYR A 33 13.51 -12.49 -10.53
C TYR A 33 14.49 -12.57 -9.36
N GLU A 34 14.45 -13.62 -8.54
CA GLU A 34 15.34 -13.77 -7.37
C GLU A 34 16.82 -13.50 -7.70
N PRO A 35 17.41 -14.08 -8.78
CA PRO A 35 18.82 -13.87 -9.08
C PRO A 35 19.19 -12.41 -9.40
N LEU A 36 18.20 -11.56 -9.67
CA LEU A 36 18.39 -10.16 -10.03
C LEU A 36 18.29 -9.22 -8.82
N TYR A 37 17.75 -9.68 -7.69
CA TYR A 37 17.61 -8.83 -6.52
C TYR A 37 18.97 -8.57 -5.86
N THR A 38 19.24 -7.28 -5.60
CA THR A 38 20.46 -6.81 -4.93
C THR A 38 20.19 -5.92 -3.71
N GLY A 39 18.95 -5.45 -3.54
CA GLY A 39 18.53 -4.53 -2.48
C GLY A 39 17.66 -5.19 -1.41
N GLY A 40 16.58 -4.50 -1.01
CA GLY A 40 15.70 -4.92 0.09
C GLY A 40 15.19 -6.36 -0.02
N PHE A 41 14.71 -6.78 -1.20
CA PHE A 41 14.30 -8.18 -1.41
C PHE A 41 15.44 -9.18 -1.19
N ARG A 42 16.64 -8.91 -1.71
CA ARG A 42 17.81 -9.78 -1.49
C ARG A 42 18.13 -9.89 0.01
N TRP A 43 18.15 -8.76 0.71
CA TRP A 43 18.38 -8.73 2.15
C TRP A 43 17.33 -9.55 2.90
N LEU A 44 16.04 -9.40 2.57
CA LEU A 44 14.96 -10.20 3.17
C LEU A 44 15.12 -11.70 2.89
N ILE A 45 15.44 -12.09 1.66
CA ILE A 45 15.63 -13.51 1.31
C ILE A 45 16.81 -14.11 2.10
N ASP A 46 17.90 -13.36 2.28
CA ASP A 46 19.08 -13.82 3.02
C ASP A 46 18.92 -13.83 4.55
N HIS A 47 18.08 -12.96 5.12
CA HIS A 47 18.06 -12.68 6.57
C HIS A 47 16.71 -12.93 7.25
N SER A 48 15.73 -13.52 6.55
CA SER A 48 14.39 -13.77 7.11
C SER A 48 13.99 -15.25 7.12
N TYR A 49 12.94 -15.55 7.88
CA TYR A 49 12.21 -16.80 7.74
C TYR A 49 11.24 -16.68 6.57
N GLN A 50 11.35 -17.60 5.62
CA GLN A 50 10.52 -17.62 4.42
C GLN A 50 9.45 -18.70 4.53
N PHE A 51 8.19 -18.29 4.34
CA PHE A 51 7.05 -19.21 4.27
C PHE A 51 6.60 -19.30 2.82
N THR A 52 6.91 -20.41 2.15
CA THR A 52 6.70 -20.59 0.70
C THR A 52 5.38 -21.27 0.35
N ASN A 53 4.63 -21.75 1.34
CA ASN A 53 3.34 -22.41 1.16
C ASN A 53 2.25 -21.68 1.96
N THR A 54 2.02 -20.42 1.63
CA THR A 54 1.00 -19.56 2.24
C THR A 54 -0.10 -19.23 1.24
N HIS A 55 -1.35 -19.31 1.66
CA HIS A 55 -2.51 -19.15 0.77
C HIS A 55 -3.55 -18.23 1.37
N TYR A 56 -4.26 -17.49 0.51
CA TYR A 56 -5.50 -16.85 0.89
C TYR A 56 -6.60 -17.91 0.95
N GLU A 57 -7.04 -18.28 2.15
CA GLU A 57 -8.09 -19.29 2.36
C GLU A 57 -9.52 -18.74 2.19
N HIS A 58 -9.73 -17.88 1.18
CA HIS A 58 -11.04 -17.36 0.82
C HIS A 58 -11.20 -17.31 -0.70
N GLY A 59 -12.44 -17.42 -1.19
CA GLY A 59 -12.71 -17.64 -2.62
C GLY A 59 -12.55 -16.41 -3.52
N TYR A 60 -12.48 -15.19 -2.97
CA TYR A 60 -12.39 -13.96 -3.76
C TYR A 60 -11.12 -13.16 -3.40
N THR A 61 -10.03 -13.49 -4.07
CA THR A 61 -8.68 -12.96 -3.82
C THR A 61 -8.48 -11.56 -4.43
N ALA A 62 -9.24 -10.58 -3.94
CA ALA A 62 -9.14 -9.18 -4.31
C ALA A 62 -8.41 -8.36 -3.24
N THR A 63 -7.93 -7.17 -3.59
CA THR A 63 -7.11 -6.30 -2.73
C THR A 63 -7.70 -6.07 -1.33
N GLY A 64 -8.95 -5.60 -1.22
CA GLY A 64 -9.61 -5.27 0.06
C GLY A 64 -9.73 -6.49 0.98
N PRO A 65 -10.36 -7.60 0.53
CA PRO A 65 -10.38 -8.85 1.27
C PRO A 65 -9.00 -9.35 1.69
N GLY A 66 -8.00 -9.30 0.79
CA GLY A 66 -6.64 -9.74 1.07
C GLY A 66 -5.97 -8.91 2.18
N HIS A 67 -6.00 -7.59 2.07
CA HIS A 67 -5.41 -6.68 3.07
C HIS A 67 -6.12 -6.78 4.43
N PHE A 68 -7.43 -7.02 4.45
CA PHE A 68 -8.17 -7.30 5.68
C PHE A 68 -7.66 -8.57 6.37
N VAL A 69 -7.48 -9.66 5.63
CA VAL A 69 -6.99 -10.94 6.18
C VAL A 69 -5.58 -10.77 6.75
N LEU A 70 -4.69 -10.09 6.02
CA LEU A 70 -3.31 -9.86 6.45
C LEU A 70 -3.24 -9.10 7.78
N ALA A 71 -4.10 -8.10 7.97
CA ALA A 71 -4.07 -7.26 9.16
C ALA A 71 -4.90 -7.78 10.34
N SER A 72 -5.92 -8.60 10.09
CA SER A 72 -6.83 -9.10 11.15
C SER A 72 -6.64 -10.57 11.51
N GLY A 73 -6.04 -11.37 10.63
CA GLY A 73 -6.01 -12.83 10.77
C GLY A 73 -7.40 -13.48 10.71
N GLN A 74 -8.40 -12.80 10.15
CA GLN A 74 -9.78 -13.28 10.05
C GLN A 74 -10.23 -13.45 8.59
N HIS A 75 -11.10 -14.43 8.31
CA HIS A 75 -11.68 -14.58 6.97
C HIS A 75 -12.60 -13.39 6.63
N PRO A 76 -12.59 -12.89 5.39
CA PRO A 76 -13.25 -11.64 5.05
C PRO A 76 -14.78 -11.76 5.00
N GLY A 77 -15.31 -12.88 4.51
CA GLY A 77 -16.75 -13.12 4.33
C GLY A 77 -17.58 -12.99 5.62
N PRO A 78 -17.27 -13.73 6.70
CA PRO A 78 -17.97 -13.62 7.99
C PRO A 78 -17.90 -12.23 8.62
N ASN A 79 -16.93 -11.40 8.21
CA ASN A 79 -16.75 -10.03 8.70
C ASN A 79 -17.37 -8.97 7.76
N GLY A 80 -18.06 -9.39 6.69
CA GLY A 80 -18.78 -8.50 5.77
C GLY A 80 -17.95 -7.93 4.61
N ILE A 81 -16.71 -8.38 4.41
CA ILE A 81 -15.84 -7.91 3.33
C ILE A 81 -15.98 -8.88 2.15
N LEU A 82 -16.93 -8.61 1.26
CA LEU A 82 -17.27 -9.52 0.15
C LEU A 82 -16.38 -9.36 -1.08
N GLY A 83 -15.72 -8.21 -1.21
CA GLY A 83 -14.88 -7.84 -2.35
C GLY A 83 -14.35 -6.42 -2.24
N ASN A 84 -13.67 -5.92 -3.27
CA ASN A 84 -13.32 -4.50 -3.35
C ASN A 84 -14.57 -3.62 -3.40
N TYR A 85 -15.57 -4.13 -4.14
CA TYR A 85 -16.88 -3.52 -4.33
C TYR A 85 -17.95 -4.62 -4.38
N TRP A 86 -19.17 -4.31 -3.99
CA TRP A 86 -20.33 -5.18 -4.21
C TRP A 86 -21.61 -4.36 -4.36
N TYR A 87 -22.63 -4.93 -5.01
CA TYR A 87 -23.93 -4.29 -5.11
C TYR A 87 -24.74 -4.48 -3.82
N ASP A 88 -25.07 -3.39 -3.15
CA ASP A 88 -25.97 -3.39 -2.01
C ASP A 88 -27.42 -3.26 -2.49
N ARG A 89 -28.25 -4.24 -2.14
CA ARG A 89 -29.65 -4.30 -2.61
C ARG A 89 -30.56 -3.31 -1.89
N GLU A 90 -30.25 -2.95 -0.65
CA GLU A 90 -31.03 -1.99 0.13
C GLU A 90 -30.72 -0.57 -0.31
N LEU A 91 -29.44 -0.26 -0.49
CA LEU A 91 -28.95 1.04 -0.98
C LEU A 91 -29.06 1.22 -2.49
N LYS A 92 -29.29 0.12 -3.22
CA LYS A 92 -29.49 0.06 -4.69
C LYS A 92 -28.32 0.59 -5.53
N HIS A 93 -27.10 0.50 -5.02
CA HIS A 93 -25.90 0.86 -5.75
C HIS A 93 -24.70 -0.01 -5.34
N THR A 94 -23.61 0.09 -6.11
CA THR A 94 -22.35 -0.57 -5.79
C THR A 94 -21.60 0.22 -4.74
N VAL A 95 -21.30 -0.42 -3.61
CA VAL A 95 -20.54 0.17 -2.51
C VAL A 95 -19.09 -0.30 -2.51
N SER A 96 -18.17 0.56 -2.06
CA SER A 96 -16.79 0.17 -1.79
C SER A 96 -16.64 -0.49 -0.43
N CYS A 97 -15.68 -1.43 -0.30
CA CYS A 97 -15.35 -2.09 0.96
C CYS A 97 -14.89 -1.17 2.09
N VAL A 98 -14.50 0.06 1.77
CA VAL A 98 -14.04 1.08 2.71
C VAL A 98 -14.82 2.38 2.55
N GLU A 99 -16.04 2.31 2.00
CA GLU A 99 -16.90 3.47 1.87
C GLU A 99 -17.31 4.07 3.22
N ASP A 100 -17.13 5.37 3.37
CA ASP A 100 -17.58 6.13 4.54
C ASP A 100 -18.32 7.39 4.11
N THR A 101 -19.64 7.36 4.21
CA THR A 101 -20.53 8.49 3.89
C THR A 101 -20.74 9.44 5.06
N VAL A 102 -20.18 9.14 6.23
CA VAL A 102 -20.31 9.95 7.46
C VAL A 102 -19.10 10.86 7.62
N SER A 103 -17.90 10.33 7.37
CA SER A 103 -16.66 11.10 7.42
C SER A 103 -16.44 11.91 6.13
N LYS A 104 -15.50 12.85 6.20
CA LYS A 104 -15.05 13.66 5.06
C LYS A 104 -13.57 13.42 4.81
N VAL A 105 -13.12 13.63 3.57
CA VAL A 105 -11.68 13.71 3.29
C VAL A 105 -11.12 14.97 3.97
N VAL A 106 -10.00 14.83 4.68
CA VAL A 106 -9.42 15.93 5.46
C VAL A 106 -8.59 16.82 4.55
N GLY A 107 -8.95 18.11 4.46
CA GLY A 107 -8.20 19.11 3.68
C GLY A 107 -8.43 19.09 2.16
N TYR A 108 -9.25 18.17 1.65
CA TYR A 108 -9.55 18.03 0.22
C TYR A 108 -11.02 17.67 0.01
N ASP A 109 -11.56 17.99 -1.17
CA ASP A 109 -12.86 17.47 -1.59
C ASP A 109 -12.75 16.00 -2.00
N GLY A 110 -13.79 15.21 -1.75
CA GLY A 110 -13.89 13.82 -2.20
C GLY A 110 -14.67 12.95 -1.24
N ASP A 111 -14.83 11.68 -1.62
CA ASP A 111 -15.50 10.67 -0.81
C ASP A 111 -14.51 10.09 0.21
N ALA A 112 -14.90 10.09 1.48
CA ALA A 112 -14.07 9.56 2.54
C ALA A 112 -13.98 8.04 2.46
N ARG A 113 -12.82 7.53 2.86
CA ARG A 113 -12.56 6.10 2.99
C ARG A 113 -12.05 5.79 4.39
N SER A 114 -12.60 4.76 5.02
CA SER A 114 -12.27 4.39 6.40
C SER A 114 -12.64 2.94 6.73
N TYR A 115 -12.27 2.51 7.92
CA TYR A 115 -12.62 1.20 8.48
C TYR A 115 -14.00 1.18 9.17
N ARG A 116 -14.80 2.25 9.06
CA ARG A 116 -16.04 2.46 9.83
C ARG A 116 -17.05 1.32 9.72
N GLN A 117 -17.16 0.68 8.56
CA GLN A 117 -18.16 -0.36 8.31
C GLN A 117 -17.73 -1.74 8.84
N ILE A 118 -16.56 -1.86 9.44
CA ILE A 118 -15.96 -3.15 9.82
C ILE A 118 -15.83 -3.23 11.34
N ASN A 119 -16.42 -4.28 11.91
CA ASN A 119 -16.49 -4.46 13.37
C ASN A 119 -15.35 -5.32 13.95
N THR A 120 -14.46 -5.81 13.11
CA THR A 120 -13.35 -6.67 13.51
C THR A 120 -12.15 -5.83 13.93
N ASN A 121 -11.37 -6.30 14.90
CA ASN A 121 -10.13 -5.63 15.25
C ASN A 121 -8.98 -6.18 14.40
N THR A 122 -8.03 -5.31 14.08
CA THR A 122 -6.76 -5.64 13.42
C THR A 122 -5.64 -5.82 14.45
N LEU A 123 -4.46 -6.24 13.97
CA LEU A 123 -3.24 -6.31 14.75
C LEU A 123 -2.89 -4.97 15.41
N GLY A 124 -3.08 -3.84 14.71
CA GLY A 124 -2.87 -2.51 15.27
C GLY A 124 -3.85 -2.17 16.40
N ASP A 125 -5.12 -2.58 16.25
CA ASP A 125 -6.13 -2.40 17.31
C ASP A 125 -5.79 -3.21 18.57
N TRP A 126 -5.31 -4.45 18.41
CA TRP A 126 -4.85 -5.27 19.53
C TRP A 126 -3.59 -4.70 20.19
N LEU A 127 -2.67 -4.16 19.39
CA LEU A 127 -1.47 -3.48 19.87
C LEU A 127 -1.84 -2.32 20.80
N LYS A 128 -2.69 -1.40 20.33
CA LYS A 128 -3.15 -0.26 21.13
C LYS A 128 -3.96 -0.67 22.36
N ASN A 129 -4.74 -1.75 22.27
CA ASN A 129 -5.44 -2.26 23.44
C ASN A 129 -4.47 -2.77 24.54
N ARG A 130 -3.30 -3.31 24.15
CA ARG A 130 -2.28 -3.79 25.09
C ARG A 130 -1.32 -2.70 25.55
N TYR A 131 -1.03 -1.75 24.67
CA TYR A 131 -0.10 -0.63 24.85
C TYR A 131 -0.79 0.65 24.34
N PRO A 132 -1.55 1.35 25.20
CA PRO A 132 -2.38 2.48 24.77
C PRO A 132 -1.61 3.65 24.12
N ASP A 133 -0.31 3.77 24.43
CA ASP A 133 0.56 4.80 23.88
C ASP A 133 1.27 4.36 22.57
N SER A 134 1.08 3.12 22.10
CA SER A 134 1.63 2.65 20.83
C SER A 134 1.02 3.39 19.65
N LYS A 135 1.83 3.61 18.63
CA LYS A 135 1.46 4.22 17.37
C LYS A 135 1.19 3.18 16.29
N VAL A 136 0.12 3.40 15.52
CA VAL A 136 -0.35 2.55 14.42
C VAL A 136 -0.57 3.44 13.21
N TYR A 137 0.29 3.29 12.21
CA TYR A 137 0.16 4.01 10.94
C TYR A 137 -0.03 3.03 9.79
N SER A 138 -0.75 3.45 8.75
CA SER A 138 -0.91 2.68 7.53
C SER A 138 -0.83 3.61 6.33
N VAL A 139 -0.03 3.27 5.33
CA VAL A 139 0.13 4.07 4.10
C VAL A 139 0.12 3.16 2.89
N ALA A 140 -0.65 3.52 1.87
CA ALA A 140 -0.68 2.78 0.61
C ALA A 140 -1.06 3.68 -0.56
N GLY A 141 -0.82 3.23 -1.80
CA GLY A 141 -1.39 3.88 -2.97
C GLY A 141 -2.93 3.79 -2.98
N LYS A 142 -3.50 2.67 -2.51
CA LYS A 142 -4.94 2.41 -2.50
C LYS A 142 -5.57 2.71 -1.15
N ASP A 143 -6.75 3.33 -1.19
CA ASP A 143 -7.63 3.56 -0.03
C ASP A 143 -7.93 2.29 0.77
N ARG A 144 -8.38 1.23 0.10
CA ARG A 144 -8.72 -0.06 0.70
C ARG A 144 -7.52 -0.77 1.31
N SER A 145 -6.34 -0.63 0.74
CA SER A 145 -5.12 -1.20 1.33
C SER A 145 -4.77 -0.48 2.63
N ALA A 146 -4.77 0.86 2.61
CA ALA A 146 -4.44 1.66 3.78
C ALA A 146 -5.45 1.47 4.92
N ALA A 147 -6.75 1.62 4.63
CA ALA A 147 -7.79 1.52 5.64
C ALA A 147 -7.91 0.09 6.21
N MET A 148 -7.90 -0.96 5.37
CA MET A 148 -8.02 -2.34 5.86
C MET A 148 -6.86 -2.77 6.77
N MET A 149 -5.64 -2.31 6.46
CA MET A 149 -4.48 -2.58 7.30
C MET A 149 -4.43 -1.72 8.57
N GLY A 150 -4.86 -0.46 8.47
CA GLY A 150 -4.87 0.46 9.61
C GLY A 150 -5.88 0.08 10.70
N GLY A 151 -7.01 -0.52 10.32
CA GLY A 151 -8.04 -0.91 11.27
C GLY A 151 -8.78 0.28 11.88
N LYS A 152 -9.41 0.06 13.04
CA LYS A 152 -10.31 1.06 13.64
C LYS A 152 -9.59 2.21 14.31
N HIS A 153 -8.44 1.94 14.94
CA HIS A 153 -7.77 2.90 15.81
C HIS A 153 -6.36 3.27 15.31
N ALA A 154 -6.08 3.16 14.00
CA ALA A 154 -4.87 3.77 13.45
C ALA A 154 -4.80 5.25 13.82
N ASP A 155 -3.60 5.74 14.13
CA ASP A 155 -3.33 7.18 14.24
C ASP A 155 -3.58 7.84 12.88
N LEU A 156 -3.10 7.23 11.79
CA LEU A 156 -3.47 7.61 10.42
C LEU A 156 -3.50 6.40 9.48
N ALA A 157 -4.51 6.34 8.62
CA ALA A 157 -4.51 5.55 7.40
C ALA A 157 -4.47 6.50 6.18
N LEU A 158 -3.36 6.48 5.44
CA LEU A 158 -3.08 7.40 4.34
C LEU A 158 -3.16 6.71 2.98
N TYR A 159 -3.85 7.33 2.04
CA TYR A 159 -4.02 6.82 0.69
C TYR A 159 -3.94 7.91 -0.36
N TYR A 160 -3.56 7.55 -1.58
CA TYR A 160 -3.51 8.50 -2.69
C TYR A 160 -4.92 8.87 -3.14
N ASN A 161 -5.19 10.18 -3.27
CA ASN A 161 -6.52 10.69 -3.58
C ASN A 161 -6.85 10.78 -5.08
N TRP A 162 -5.96 10.28 -5.95
CA TRP A 162 -6.08 10.42 -7.41
C TRP A 162 -6.14 11.88 -7.87
N ARG A 163 -5.57 12.79 -7.06
CA ARG A 163 -5.49 14.23 -7.30
C ARG A 163 -4.15 14.80 -6.84
N GLY A 164 -3.12 13.95 -6.71
CA GLY A 164 -1.74 14.39 -6.46
C GLY A 164 -1.35 14.44 -5.00
N SER A 165 -2.16 13.91 -4.08
CA SER A 165 -1.89 14.00 -2.64
C SER A 165 -2.26 12.71 -1.91
N PHE A 166 -1.47 12.38 -0.88
CA PHE A 166 -1.88 11.43 0.13
C PHE A 166 -2.80 12.10 1.13
N VAL A 167 -3.92 11.46 1.42
CA VAL A 167 -4.99 11.99 2.28
C VAL A 167 -5.46 10.95 3.28
N THR A 168 -6.28 11.40 4.22
CA THR A 168 -7.02 10.57 5.18
C THR A 168 -8.45 11.08 5.30
N SER A 169 -9.25 10.45 6.15
CA SER A 169 -10.61 10.89 6.48
C SER A 169 -10.75 11.36 7.92
N SER A 170 -11.80 12.13 8.18
CA SER A 170 -12.22 12.59 9.51
C SER A 170 -12.70 11.46 10.43
N TYR A 171 -12.57 10.21 9.98
CA TYR A 171 -12.65 9.05 10.86
C TYR A 171 -11.43 8.98 11.80
N TYR A 172 -10.24 9.36 11.32
CA TYR A 172 -8.98 9.25 12.07
C TYR A 172 -8.55 10.58 12.70
N ILE A 173 -8.62 11.69 11.95
CA ILE A 173 -8.18 13.02 12.41
C ILE A 173 -9.01 14.15 11.78
N ASP A 174 -9.10 15.31 12.43
CA ASP A 174 -9.87 16.45 11.90
C ASP A 174 -9.06 17.39 11.00
N THR A 175 -7.73 17.40 11.14
CA THR A 175 -6.80 18.30 10.42
C THR A 175 -5.52 17.58 10.04
N LEU A 176 -5.06 17.74 8.80
CA LEU A 176 -3.81 17.12 8.34
C LEU A 176 -2.60 17.65 9.14
N PRO A 177 -1.64 16.78 9.51
CA PRO A 177 -0.40 17.22 10.13
C PRO A 177 0.46 18.00 9.12
N GLU A 178 1.25 18.95 9.63
CA GLU A 178 2.09 19.84 8.81
C GLU A 178 3.08 19.06 7.93
N TRP A 179 3.64 17.95 8.44
CA TRP A 179 4.57 17.12 7.68
C TRP A 179 3.91 16.47 6.46
N LEU A 180 2.62 16.13 6.52
CA LEU A 180 1.89 15.53 5.40
C LEU A 180 1.59 16.59 4.33
N ILE A 181 1.25 17.81 4.75
CA ILE A 181 1.08 18.96 3.84
C ILE A 181 2.39 19.20 3.08
N LYS A 182 3.51 19.35 3.79
CA LYS A 182 4.85 19.52 3.19
C LYS A 182 5.23 18.37 2.27
N TYR A 183 4.89 17.14 2.65
CA TYR A 183 5.14 15.98 1.81
C TYR A 183 4.36 16.04 0.50
N ASN A 184 3.07 16.36 0.55
CA ASN A 184 2.23 16.47 -0.65
C ASN A 184 2.70 17.61 -1.58
N GLU A 185 3.12 18.75 -1.02
CA GLU A 185 3.73 19.84 -1.80
C GLU A 185 5.01 19.38 -2.51
N LYS A 186 5.86 18.60 -1.83
CA LYS A 186 7.09 18.04 -2.40
C LYS A 186 6.82 16.95 -3.44
N LEU A 187 5.80 16.12 -3.23
CA LEU A 187 5.44 15.03 -4.15
C LEU A 187 5.17 15.58 -5.55
N ASN A 188 4.45 16.71 -5.62
CA ASN A 188 4.17 17.46 -6.85
C ASN A 188 3.97 16.54 -8.06
N ALA A 189 2.92 15.72 -8.03
CA ALA A 189 2.70 14.63 -8.99
C ALA A 189 2.76 15.08 -10.47
N VAL A 190 2.38 16.32 -10.76
CA VAL A 190 2.47 16.90 -12.11
C VAL A 190 3.91 16.99 -12.63
N SER A 191 4.91 17.10 -11.75
CA SER A 191 6.34 17.13 -12.13
C SER A 191 6.85 15.84 -12.77
N TYR A 192 6.11 14.73 -12.70
CA TYR A 192 6.45 13.48 -13.36
C TYR A 192 6.17 13.48 -14.86
N ARG A 193 5.53 14.52 -15.42
CA ARG A 193 5.23 14.67 -16.85
C ARG A 193 6.43 14.37 -17.76
N ASP A 194 7.59 14.90 -17.40
CA ASP A 194 8.83 14.77 -18.19
C ASP A 194 9.66 13.54 -17.77
N SER A 195 9.15 12.70 -16.88
CA SER A 195 9.83 11.49 -16.42
C SER A 195 9.59 10.35 -17.40
N LEU A 196 10.65 9.58 -17.67
CA LEU A 196 10.57 8.35 -18.45
C LEU A 196 10.86 7.15 -17.54
N TRP A 197 9.97 6.17 -17.58
CA TRP A 197 10.29 4.83 -17.12
C TRP A 197 11.15 4.16 -18.19
N THR A 198 12.37 3.81 -17.79
CA THR A 198 13.36 3.13 -18.63
C THR A 198 13.78 1.81 -17.98
N ARG A 199 14.27 0.89 -18.79
CA ARG A 199 14.87 -0.38 -18.33
C ARG A 199 15.98 -0.08 -17.31
N SER A 200 15.89 -0.72 -16.14
CA SER A 200 16.88 -0.57 -15.07
C SER A 200 18.09 -1.49 -15.25
N LEU A 201 17.98 -2.47 -16.13
CA LEU A 201 18.99 -3.47 -16.47
C LEU A 201 19.22 -3.53 -17.99
N PRO A 202 20.31 -4.14 -18.47
CA PRO A 202 20.51 -4.38 -19.90
C PRO A 202 19.38 -5.21 -20.51
N PHE A 203 19.09 -4.99 -21.80
CA PHE A 203 18.00 -5.66 -22.52
C PHE A 203 18.10 -7.19 -22.46
N GLU A 204 19.32 -7.73 -22.53
CA GLU A 204 19.58 -9.18 -22.51
C GLU A 204 19.15 -9.85 -21.21
N VAL A 205 19.00 -9.07 -20.12
CA VAL A 205 18.42 -9.58 -18.88
C VAL A 205 16.91 -9.73 -19.01
N TYR A 206 16.22 -8.73 -19.59
CA TYR A 206 14.78 -8.81 -19.83
C TYR A 206 14.45 -9.92 -20.83
N ASP A 207 15.20 -10.05 -21.92
CA ASP A 207 15.05 -11.12 -22.92
C ASP A 207 15.19 -12.54 -22.32
N ARG A 208 15.95 -12.67 -21.21
CA ARG A 208 16.12 -13.95 -20.50
C ARG A 208 15.03 -14.23 -19.47
N TYR A 209 14.55 -13.20 -18.79
CA TYR A 209 13.72 -13.34 -17.58
C TYR A 209 12.28 -12.86 -17.75
N ALA A 210 11.92 -12.19 -18.84
CA ALA A 210 10.60 -11.64 -19.09
C ALA A 210 10.10 -12.03 -20.49
N HIS A 211 8.89 -11.60 -20.84
CA HIS A 211 8.39 -11.69 -22.21
C HIS A 211 9.08 -10.66 -23.11
N GLU A 212 8.82 -10.75 -24.42
CA GLU A 212 9.25 -9.73 -25.38
C GLU A 212 8.72 -8.35 -24.96
N ASP A 213 9.50 -7.30 -25.17
CA ASP A 213 9.16 -5.91 -24.77
C ASP A 213 7.86 -5.42 -25.43
N PHE A 214 7.60 -5.89 -26.66
CA PHE A 214 6.30 -5.73 -27.30
C PHE A 214 5.48 -6.99 -27.03
N PHE A 215 4.41 -6.88 -26.25
CA PHE A 215 3.50 -8.00 -26.03
C PHE A 215 2.03 -7.64 -26.31
N GLU A 216 1.33 -8.49 -27.06
CA GLU A 216 -0.07 -8.24 -27.42
C GLU A 216 -0.96 -8.23 -26.16
N GLY A 217 -1.74 -7.16 -25.99
CA GLY A 217 -2.65 -6.98 -24.87
C GLY A 217 -2.16 -6.02 -23.80
N GLU A 218 -0.92 -5.54 -23.89
CA GLU A 218 -0.41 -4.47 -23.03
C GLU A 218 -1.06 -3.12 -23.35
N SER A 219 -1.19 -2.27 -22.34
CA SER A 219 -1.70 -0.91 -22.53
C SER A 219 -0.60 0.00 -23.10
N ASP A 220 -0.97 0.84 -24.07
CA ASP A 220 -0.08 1.85 -24.63
C ASP A 220 -0.71 3.23 -24.50
N GLN A 221 -0.09 4.07 -23.66
CA GLN A 221 -0.56 5.42 -23.34
C GLN A 221 0.51 6.49 -23.63
N TYR A 222 1.63 6.11 -24.23
CA TYR A 222 2.77 7.01 -24.44
C TYR A 222 3.31 6.86 -25.86
N HIS A 223 3.16 7.90 -26.68
CA HIS A 223 3.43 7.84 -28.11
C HIS A 223 2.71 6.66 -28.79
N SER A 224 1.44 6.45 -28.44
CA SER A 224 0.68 5.23 -28.77
C SER A 224 0.26 5.08 -30.24
N GLU A 225 0.73 5.96 -31.12
CA GLU A 225 0.43 5.93 -32.55
C GLU A 225 1.73 6.01 -33.39
N PRO A 226 2.15 4.89 -34.03
CA PRO A 226 1.50 3.57 -34.02
C PRO A 226 1.66 2.85 -32.67
N TYR A 227 0.69 1.98 -32.34
CA TYR A 227 0.72 1.14 -31.13
C TYR A 227 2.07 0.40 -30.96
N SER A 228 2.74 0.67 -29.85
CA SER A 228 4.06 0.17 -29.50
C SER A 228 4.31 0.33 -27.99
N PRO A 229 3.78 -0.56 -27.13
CA PRO A 229 3.88 -0.50 -25.66
C PRO A 229 5.28 -0.85 -25.11
N VAL A 230 6.35 -0.42 -25.78
CA VAL A 230 7.75 -0.78 -25.46
C VAL A 230 8.47 0.34 -24.71
N PHE A 231 9.53 -0.01 -23.99
CA PHE A 231 10.36 1.00 -23.33
C PHE A 231 11.09 1.96 -24.29
N PRO A 232 11.20 3.27 -23.97
CA PRO A 232 10.75 3.92 -22.74
C PRO A 232 9.26 4.28 -22.71
N ILE A 233 8.67 4.28 -21.51
CA ILE A 233 7.25 4.65 -21.28
C ILE A 233 7.20 5.92 -20.44
N GLY A 234 6.28 6.83 -20.71
CA GLY A 234 6.14 8.10 -20.00
C GLY A 234 4.76 8.73 -20.19
N PHE A 235 4.71 10.06 -20.24
CA PHE A 235 3.51 10.82 -20.57
C PHE A 235 3.73 11.63 -21.84
N ASP A 236 2.70 11.73 -22.68
CA ASP A 236 2.74 12.61 -23.84
C ASP A 236 2.90 14.07 -23.41
N ALA A 237 3.60 14.86 -24.23
CA ALA A 237 3.90 16.26 -23.90
C ALA A 237 2.63 17.10 -23.69
N ASP A 238 1.53 16.74 -24.34
CA ASP A 238 0.22 17.38 -24.26
C ASP A 238 -0.76 16.71 -23.29
N ALA A 239 -0.34 15.69 -22.52
CA ALA A 239 -1.17 15.06 -21.49
C ALA A 239 -1.74 16.10 -20.52
N SER A 240 -2.96 15.96 -20.01
CA SER A 240 -3.44 16.91 -19.01
C SER A 240 -2.75 16.68 -17.66
N ASP A 241 -2.72 17.70 -16.78
CA ASP A 241 -2.21 17.51 -15.41
C ASP A 241 -2.96 16.39 -14.68
N LYS A 242 -4.26 16.24 -14.97
CA LYS A 242 -5.09 15.15 -14.43
C LYS A 242 -4.61 13.78 -14.91
N ASP A 243 -4.21 13.65 -16.18
CA ASP A 243 -3.73 12.39 -16.73
C ASP A 243 -2.40 12.00 -16.11
N VAL A 244 -1.47 12.96 -15.95
CA VAL A 244 -0.20 12.74 -15.25
C VAL A 244 -0.45 12.31 -13.80
N VAL A 245 -1.26 13.08 -13.07
CA VAL A 245 -1.58 12.86 -11.65
C VAL A 245 -2.26 11.51 -11.41
N ASN A 246 -3.17 11.08 -12.27
CA ASN A 246 -3.78 9.76 -12.17
C ASN A 246 -2.82 8.66 -12.61
N GLY A 247 -2.10 8.91 -13.70
CA GLY A 247 -1.25 7.95 -14.36
C GLY A 247 -0.04 7.53 -13.53
N ILE A 248 0.50 8.38 -12.64
CA ILE A 248 1.65 8.00 -11.79
C ILE A 248 1.41 6.70 -11.03
N PHE A 249 0.15 6.35 -10.75
CA PHE A 249 -0.25 5.15 -10.05
C PHE A 249 0.15 3.86 -10.80
N GLY A 250 0.15 3.91 -12.13
CA GLY A 250 0.60 2.83 -13.02
C GLY A 250 2.11 2.83 -13.29
N PHE A 251 2.90 3.62 -12.55
CA PHE A 251 4.35 3.67 -12.68
C PHE A 251 5.05 3.28 -11.36
N PRO A 252 6.32 2.83 -11.41
CA PRO A 252 7.11 2.54 -10.21
C PRO A 252 7.27 3.73 -9.25
N TRP A 253 6.99 4.96 -9.71
CA TRP A 253 7.06 6.17 -8.91
C TRP A 253 6.01 6.21 -7.78
N MET A 254 4.86 5.54 -7.95
CA MET A 254 3.85 5.47 -6.88
C MET A 254 4.39 4.71 -5.66
N ASP A 255 4.99 3.54 -5.85
CA ASP A 255 5.58 2.78 -4.75
C ASP A 255 6.77 3.51 -4.11
N ARG A 256 7.56 4.24 -4.92
CA ARG A 256 8.61 5.12 -4.39
C ARG A 256 8.02 6.21 -3.48
N ALA A 257 6.96 6.88 -3.92
CA ALA A 257 6.28 7.89 -3.12
C ALA A 257 5.61 7.30 -1.86
N THR A 258 5.10 6.07 -1.92
CA THR A 258 4.58 5.39 -0.72
C THR A 258 5.70 5.10 0.29
N ILE A 259 6.86 4.61 -0.16
CA ILE A 259 8.02 4.32 0.71
C ILE A 259 8.62 5.61 1.29
N ASP A 260 8.74 6.66 0.49
CA ASP A 260 9.26 7.95 0.97
C ASP A 260 8.34 8.58 2.01
N LEU A 261 7.01 8.47 1.84
CA LEU A 261 6.05 8.90 2.86
C LEU A 261 6.17 8.05 4.13
N ALA A 262 6.31 6.72 4.01
CA ALA A 262 6.52 5.84 5.15
C ALA A 262 7.76 6.24 5.97
N LYS A 263 8.85 6.63 5.30
CA LYS A 263 10.06 7.14 5.97
C LYS A 263 9.81 8.46 6.71
N VAL A 264 9.03 9.37 6.13
CA VAL A 264 8.64 10.62 6.79
C VAL A 264 7.80 10.32 8.04
N ILE A 265 6.84 9.39 7.96
CA ILE A 265 6.05 8.97 9.13
C ILE A 265 6.96 8.47 10.25
N VAL A 266 7.90 7.54 9.95
CA VAL A 266 8.84 7.02 10.96
C VAL A 266 9.62 8.14 11.66
N GLN A 267 10.05 9.16 10.90
CA GLN A 267 10.84 10.27 11.42
C GLN A 267 10.02 11.26 12.24
N GLU A 268 8.92 11.77 11.66
CA GLU A 268 8.11 12.85 12.25
C GLU A 268 7.29 12.36 13.44
N GLU A 269 6.88 11.09 13.42
CA GLU A 269 6.12 10.48 14.51
C GLU A 269 7.01 9.73 15.51
N GLY A 270 8.32 9.66 15.26
CA GLY A 270 9.26 9.00 16.17
C GLY A 270 8.93 7.53 16.40
N LEU A 271 8.49 6.82 15.36
CA LEU A 271 8.09 5.41 15.49
C LEU A 271 9.26 4.55 15.96
N GLY A 272 9.01 3.75 17.00
CA GLY A 272 10.00 2.88 17.64
C GLY A 272 11.09 3.59 18.45
N GLN A 273 10.91 4.88 18.76
CA GLN A 273 11.87 5.65 19.57
C GLN A 273 11.59 5.60 21.07
N ASP A 274 10.41 5.12 21.49
CA ASP A 274 10.06 4.96 22.90
C ASP A 274 9.95 3.49 23.32
N LYS A 275 9.38 3.23 24.50
CA LYS A 275 9.27 1.88 25.08
C LYS A 275 8.06 1.10 24.57
N ASN A 276 7.10 1.75 23.93
CA ASN A 276 5.91 1.12 23.39
C ASN A 276 6.24 0.60 21.99
N PRO A 277 5.85 -0.64 21.66
CA PRO A 277 6.02 -1.15 20.31
C PRO A 277 5.05 -0.47 19.36
N ASP A 278 5.53 0.02 18.23
CA ASP A 278 4.73 0.65 17.17
C ASP A 278 4.60 -0.26 15.95
N ILE A 279 3.61 0.01 15.11
CA ILE A 279 3.45 -0.68 13.82
C ILE A 279 3.15 0.31 12.68
N LEU A 280 3.85 0.10 11.56
CA LEU A 280 3.63 0.81 10.31
C LEU A 280 3.32 -0.19 9.19
N PHE A 281 2.11 -0.12 8.65
CA PHE A 281 1.68 -0.87 7.49
C PHE A 281 1.97 -0.09 6.20
N ILE A 282 2.53 -0.76 5.19
CA ILE A 282 2.94 -0.18 3.92
C ILE A 282 2.40 -1.03 2.78
N GLY A 283 1.44 -0.49 2.02
CA GLY A 283 0.83 -1.13 0.86
C GLY A 283 1.43 -0.61 -0.44
N LEU A 284 2.31 -1.39 -1.06
CA LEU A 284 2.90 -1.08 -2.37
C LEU A 284 1.91 -1.51 -3.46
N SER A 285 1.40 -0.53 -4.20
CA SER A 285 0.22 -0.68 -5.06
C SER A 285 0.55 -0.68 -6.55
N ALA A 286 1.73 -0.18 -6.94
CA ALA A 286 2.08 0.01 -8.35
C ALA A 286 2.20 -1.32 -9.10
N ASN A 287 2.71 -2.38 -8.46
CA ASN A 287 2.83 -3.69 -9.09
C ASN A 287 1.49 -4.22 -9.63
N ASP A 288 0.41 -4.12 -8.84
CA ASP A 288 -0.93 -4.51 -9.28
C ASP A 288 -1.44 -3.64 -10.43
N ALA A 289 -1.14 -2.34 -10.41
CA ALA A 289 -1.55 -1.42 -11.47
C ALA A 289 -0.79 -1.65 -12.80
N ILE A 290 0.47 -2.07 -12.72
CA ILE A 290 1.34 -2.33 -13.88
C ILE A 290 0.99 -3.65 -14.55
N VAL A 291 0.64 -4.67 -13.76
CA VAL A 291 0.34 -6.02 -14.27
C VAL A 291 -1.09 -6.12 -14.81
N HIS A 292 -2.01 -5.22 -14.40
CA HIS A 292 -3.37 -5.14 -14.90
C HIS A 292 -3.50 -4.37 -16.21
#